data_AF-A0A7R9R119-F1
#
_entry.id   AF-A0A7R9R119-F1
#
_cell.length_a   1.000
_cell.length_b   1.000
_cell.length_c   1.000
_cell.angle_alpha   90.00
_cell.angle_beta   90.00
_cell.angle_gamma   90.00
#
_symmetry.space_group_name_H-M   'P 1'
#
loop_
_entity.id
_entity.type
_entity.pdbx_description
1 polymer ?
#
loop_
_entity_poly.entity_id
_entity_poly.type
_entity_poly.pdbx_seq_one_letter_code
_entity_poly.pdbx_strand_id
1 'polypeptide(L)'
;MKPRVLIFGTLLGLQGLLGWYMVKSGLEEKSEYQRDPKVSHYRLAAHLGTALVFYSLLLWSGFTHLMPPSQIENSRQIMKFRKYTHMTKGLVFLTALSGALVAGLDAGLVYNSWPLMADRWIPTDILSQSPKWKNFFENATTVQFDHRLLGELVFCAATGLWVYSRRLPLSGRTRLAVNCLFGATVLQVALGITTLLLYVPKPLAASHQSGALTVLSIAIWLSHEMKLLKRI
;
A
#
# COMPACT_ATOMS: atom_id res chain seq x y z
N MET A 1 6.80 -5.93 -28.08
CA MET A 1 7.09 -4.64 -27.41
C MET A 1 6.05 -3.56 -27.75
N LYS A 2 5.68 -3.36 -29.03
CA LYS A 2 4.68 -2.36 -29.49
C LYS A 2 3.38 -2.26 -28.63
N PRO A 3 2.67 -3.35 -28.28
CA PRO A 3 1.44 -3.23 -27.49
C PRO A 3 1.68 -2.80 -26.03
N ARG A 4 2.81 -3.21 -25.41
CA ARG A 4 3.14 -2.82 -24.03
C ARG A 4 3.50 -1.34 -23.94
N VAL A 5 4.23 -0.82 -24.93
CA VAL A 5 4.58 0.61 -25.02
C VAL A 5 3.32 1.46 -25.16
N LEU A 6 2.36 1.05 -26.00
CA LEU A 6 1.08 1.74 -26.13
C LEU A 6 0.33 1.77 -24.79
N ILE A 7 0.18 0.62 -24.13
CA ILE A 7 -0.50 0.53 -22.83
C ILE A 7 0.17 1.45 -21.79
N PHE A 8 1.50 1.39 -21.66
CA PHE A 8 2.21 2.21 -20.69
C PHE A 8 2.16 3.71 -21.02
N GLY A 9 2.25 4.07 -22.30
CA GLY A 9 2.09 5.46 -22.75
C GLY A 9 0.70 6.01 -22.44
N THR A 10 -0.36 5.23 -22.70
CA THR A 10 -1.74 5.60 -22.37
C THR A 10 -1.93 5.75 -20.86
N LEU A 11 -1.45 4.80 -20.05
CA LEU A 11 -1.55 4.89 -18.59
C LEU A 11 -0.81 6.12 -18.03
N LEU A 12 0.36 6.46 -18.60
CA LEU A 12 1.11 7.66 -18.22
C LEU A 12 0.33 8.95 -18.55
N GLY A 13 -0.24 9.03 -19.75
CA GLY A 13 -1.08 10.18 -20.15
C GLY A 13 -2.33 10.33 -19.27
N LEU A 14 -3.05 9.23 -19.02
CA LEU A 14 -4.18 9.19 -18.10
C LEU A 14 -3.78 9.61 -16.68
N GLN A 15 -2.57 9.26 -16.25
CA GLN A 15 -2.10 9.64 -14.93
C GLN A 15 -1.83 11.14 -14.82
N GLY A 16 -1.29 11.76 -15.86
CA GLY A 16 -1.17 13.22 -15.96
C GLY A 16 -2.54 13.91 -15.89
N LEU A 17 -3.53 13.40 -16.64
CA LEU A 17 -4.90 13.92 -16.63
C LEU A 17 -5.56 13.81 -15.25
N LEU A 18 -5.43 12.65 -14.59
CA LEU A 18 -5.99 12.44 -13.26
C LEU A 18 -5.30 13.31 -12.20
N GLY A 19 -3.98 13.53 -12.33
CA GLY A 19 -3.23 14.44 -11.48
C GLY A 19 -3.70 15.89 -11.61
N TRP A 20 -3.91 16.36 -12.85
CA TRP A 20 -4.52 17.66 -13.09
C TRP A 20 -5.92 17.77 -12.49
N TYR A 21 -6.78 16.75 -12.67
CA TYR A 21 -8.14 16.73 -12.11
C TYR A 21 -8.15 16.77 -10.57
N MET A 22 -7.18 16.11 -9.93
CA MET A 22 -6.97 16.16 -8.48
C MET A 22 -6.55 17.57 -8.04
N VAL A 23 -5.56 18.19 -8.69
CA VAL A 23 -5.09 19.54 -8.33
C VAL A 23 -6.17 20.59 -8.56
N LYS A 24 -6.88 20.53 -9.70
CA LYS A 24 -8.01 21.43 -10.00
C LYS A 24 -9.05 21.43 -8.88
N SER A 25 -9.33 20.27 -8.28
CA SER A 25 -10.28 20.15 -7.16
C SER A 25 -9.94 21.00 -5.94
N GLY A 26 -8.65 21.27 -5.73
CA GLY A 26 -8.18 22.10 -4.62
C GLY A 26 -8.22 23.60 -4.90
N LEU A 27 -8.43 23.99 -6.17
CA LEU A 27 -8.40 25.36 -6.67
C LEU A 27 -9.81 25.93 -6.96
N GLU A 28 -10.85 25.09 -6.95
CA GLU A 28 -12.26 25.52 -7.11
C GLU A 28 -12.73 26.33 -5.88
N GLU A 29 -13.60 27.33 -6.10
CA GLU A 29 -13.98 28.39 -5.15
C GLU A 29 -14.28 27.91 -3.74
N LYS A 30 -13.69 28.59 -2.76
CA LYS A 30 -13.78 28.26 -1.34
C LYS A 30 -14.60 29.29 -0.59
N SER A 31 -15.35 28.85 0.41
CA SER A 31 -15.95 29.74 1.40
C SER A 31 -14.85 30.52 2.13
N GLU A 32 -15.16 31.73 2.60
CA GLU A 32 -14.26 32.67 3.29
C GLU A 32 -13.47 32.05 4.47
N TYR A 33 -13.90 30.89 4.97
CA TYR A 33 -13.33 30.18 6.11
C TYR A 33 -12.32 29.08 5.76
N GLN A 34 -12.18 28.69 4.50
CA GLN A 34 -11.29 27.59 4.08
C GLN A 34 -10.02 28.12 3.40
N ARG A 35 -9.04 28.56 4.22
CA ARG A 35 -7.81 29.24 3.76
C ARG A 35 -6.82 28.35 2.99
N ASP A 36 -6.76 27.04 3.26
CA ASP A 36 -5.78 26.16 2.62
C ASP A 36 -6.36 25.35 1.45
N PRO A 37 -5.72 25.32 0.26
CA PRO A 37 -6.07 24.41 -0.83
C PRO A 37 -6.09 22.96 -0.34
N LYS A 38 -7.20 22.25 -0.57
CA LYS A 38 -7.38 20.85 -0.15
C LYS A 38 -8.01 20.10 -1.30
N VAL A 39 -7.31 19.08 -1.78
CA VAL A 39 -7.81 18.21 -2.84
C VAL A 39 -8.81 17.22 -2.25
N SER A 40 -9.76 16.76 -3.07
CA SER A 40 -10.68 15.70 -2.65
C SER A 40 -9.90 14.42 -2.31
N HIS A 41 -10.16 13.84 -1.13
CA HIS A 41 -9.56 12.57 -0.69
C HIS A 41 -9.85 11.41 -1.66
N TYR A 42 -11.03 11.41 -2.29
CA TYR A 42 -11.35 10.45 -3.35
C TYR A 42 -10.45 10.62 -4.58
N ARG A 43 -10.21 11.86 -5.02
CA ARG A 43 -9.34 12.13 -6.18
C ARG A 43 -7.88 11.82 -5.85
N LEU A 44 -7.43 12.11 -4.63
CA LEU A 44 -6.11 11.75 -4.13
C LEU A 44 -5.90 10.23 -4.10
N ALA A 45 -6.86 9.49 -3.52
CA ALA A 45 -6.81 8.04 -3.48
C ALA A 45 -6.85 7.42 -4.89
N ALA A 46 -7.69 7.95 -5.78
CA ALA A 46 -7.73 7.52 -7.17
C ALA A 46 -6.39 7.74 -7.87
N HIS A 47 -5.82 8.94 -7.76
CA HIS A 47 -4.53 9.27 -8.39
C HIS A 47 -3.39 8.42 -7.85
N LEU A 48 -3.29 8.23 -6.54
CA LEU A 48 -2.27 7.34 -5.96
C LEU A 48 -2.49 5.90 -6.40
N GLY A 49 -3.73 5.40 -6.35
CA GLY A 49 -4.07 4.03 -6.72
C GLY A 49 -3.68 3.70 -8.16
N THR A 50 -4.02 4.57 -9.12
CA THR A 50 -3.61 4.41 -10.52
C THR A 50 -2.08 4.52 -10.69
N ALA A 51 -1.41 5.39 -9.91
CA ALA A 51 0.05 5.48 -9.89
C ALA A 51 0.68 4.15 -9.48
N LEU A 52 0.19 3.55 -8.39
CA LEU A 52 0.69 2.29 -7.85
C LEU A 52 0.45 1.13 -8.82
N VAL A 53 -0.70 1.08 -9.50
CA VAL A 53 -0.96 0.08 -10.54
C VAL A 53 0.01 0.24 -11.70
N PHE A 54 0.15 1.46 -12.23
CA PHE A 54 1.07 1.76 -13.32
C PHE A 54 2.53 1.39 -12.95
N TYR A 55 2.99 1.83 -11.79
CA TYR A 55 4.30 1.48 -11.24
C TYR A 55 4.48 -0.04 -11.12
N SER A 56 3.49 -0.75 -10.57
CA SER A 56 3.56 -2.20 -10.39
C SER A 56 3.70 -2.95 -11.71
N LEU A 57 3.00 -2.49 -12.76
CA LEU A 57 3.08 -3.07 -14.09
C LEU A 57 4.45 -2.82 -14.73
N LEU A 58 4.99 -1.61 -14.62
CA LEU A 58 6.33 -1.27 -15.09
C LEU A 58 7.40 -2.09 -14.38
N LEU A 59 7.36 -2.15 -13.06
CA LEU A 59 8.33 -2.89 -12.25
C LEU A 59 8.29 -4.39 -12.58
N TRP A 60 7.09 -4.97 -12.67
CA TRP A 60 6.93 -6.37 -13.07
C TRP A 60 7.45 -6.66 -14.48
N SER A 61 7.22 -5.74 -15.43
CA SER A 61 7.76 -5.83 -16.78
C SER A 61 9.29 -5.77 -16.75
N GLY A 62 9.87 -4.85 -15.98
CA GLY A 62 11.31 -4.74 -15.75
C GLY A 62 11.92 -6.03 -15.23
N PHE A 63 11.37 -6.60 -14.16
CA PHE A 63 11.82 -7.90 -13.64
C PHE A 63 11.71 -9.03 -14.67
N THR A 64 10.64 -9.04 -15.48
CA THR A 64 10.47 -10.07 -16.51
C THR A 64 11.58 -10.03 -17.56
N HIS A 65 12.14 -8.85 -17.84
CA HIS A 65 13.22 -8.68 -18.82
C HIS A 65 14.63 -8.78 -18.21
N LEU A 66 14.81 -8.35 -16.97
CA LEU A 66 16.14 -8.24 -16.33
C LEU A 66 16.45 -9.43 -15.42
N MET A 67 15.43 -10.12 -14.92
CA MET A 67 15.54 -11.06 -13.82
C MET A 67 14.69 -12.31 -14.11
N PRO A 68 15.16 -13.25 -14.96
CA PRO A 68 14.44 -14.51 -15.18
C PRO A 68 14.15 -15.19 -13.83
N PRO A 69 12.92 -15.71 -13.64
CA PRO A 69 12.50 -16.27 -12.35
C PRO A 69 13.28 -17.53 -12.02
N SER A 70 13.55 -17.75 -10.73
CA SER A 70 14.23 -18.97 -10.29
C SER A 70 13.38 -20.22 -10.60
N GLN A 71 14.02 -21.29 -11.07
CA GLN A 71 13.39 -22.61 -11.17
C GLN A 71 13.15 -23.13 -9.74
N ILE A 72 11.88 -23.24 -9.36
CA ILE A 72 11.46 -23.80 -8.06
C ILE A 72 10.64 -25.05 -8.36
N GLU A 73 10.96 -26.16 -7.69
CA GLU A 73 10.18 -27.37 -7.80
C GLU A 73 8.73 -27.13 -7.38
N ASN A 74 7.80 -27.62 -8.20
CA ASN A 74 6.39 -27.43 -7.97
C ASN A 74 5.92 -28.40 -6.88
N SER A 75 5.80 -27.91 -5.64
CA SER A 75 5.24 -28.66 -4.52
C SER A 75 3.99 -27.98 -3.95
N ARG A 76 3.14 -28.74 -3.24
CA ARG A 76 1.94 -28.19 -2.59
C ARG A 76 2.27 -27.05 -1.62
N GLN A 77 3.41 -27.14 -0.93
CA GLN A 77 3.87 -26.12 0.01
C GLN A 77 4.33 -24.84 -0.71
N ILE A 78 5.04 -24.97 -1.84
CA ILE A 78 5.45 -23.86 -2.70
C ILE A 78 4.24 -23.15 -3.31
N MET A 79 3.22 -23.91 -3.74
CA MET A 79 1.97 -23.33 -4.25
C MET A 79 1.19 -22.55 -3.19
N LYS A 80 1.14 -23.05 -1.95
CA LYS A 80 0.58 -22.31 -0.81
C LYS A 80 1.38 -21.03 -0.54
N PHE A 81 2.71 -21.11 -0.51
CA PHE A 81 3.57 -19.94 -0.30
C PHE A 81 3.33 -18.87 -1.38
N ARG A 82 3.28 -19.28 -2.65
CA ARG A 82 2.96 -18.38 -3.77
C ARG A 82 1.59 -17.71 -3.60
N LYS A 83 0.56 -18.46 -3.20
CA LYS A 83 -0.77 -17.90 -2.93
C LYS A 83 -0.69 -16.81 -1.85
N TYR A 84 -0.05 -17.12 -0.71
CA TYR A 84 0.10 -16.17 0.39
C TYR A 84 0.95 -14.95 0.01
N THR A 85 1.98 -15.13 -0.81
CA THR A 85 2.77 -14.02 -1.37
C THR A 85 1.90 -13.06 -2.19
N HIS A 86 1.06 -13.58 -3.08
CA HIS A 86 0.14 -12.73 -3.86
C HIS A 86 -0.94 -12.07 -3.00
N MET A 87 -1.48 -12.78 -2.00
CA MET A 87 -2.43 -12.20 -1.05
C MET A 87 -1.79 -11.06 -0.24
N THR A 88 -0.57 -11.26 0.27
CA THR A 88 0.17 -10.24 1.02
C THR A 88 0.48 -9.03 0.15
N LYS A 89 0.91 -9.23 -1.10
CA LYS A 89 1.09 -8.13 -2.07
C LYS A 89 -0.20 -7.33 -2.26
N GLY A 90 -1.35 -8.00 -2.42
CA GLY A 90 -2.65 -7.34 -2.54
C GLY A 90 -3.03 -6.54 -1.30
N LEU A 91 -2.76 -7.10 -0.11
CA LEU A 91 -2.99 -6.44 1.17
C LEU A 91 -2.10 -5.21 1.36
N VAL A 92 -0.81 -5.28 0.99
CA VAL A 92 0.11 -4.13 0.99
C VAL A 92 -0.42 -3.03 0.07
N PHE A 93 -0.86 -3.37 -1.15
CA PHE A 93 -1.44 -2.41 -2.08
C PHE A 93 -2.69 -1.74 -1.49
N LEU A 94 -3.60 -2.51 -0.89
CA LEU A 94 -4.81 -1.98 -0.27
C LEU A 94 -4.48 -1.07 0.92
N THR A 95 -3.49 -1.43 1.72
CA THR A 95 -3.02 -0.62 2.86
C THR A 95 -2.43 0.71 2.37
N ALA A 96 -1.60 0.68 1.32
CA ALA A 96 -1.06 1.90 0.70
C ALA A 96 -2.18 2.81 0.16
N LEU A 97 -3.22 2.23 -0.47
CA LEU A 97 -4.37 2.97 -0.95
C LEU A 97 -5.18 3.60 0.19
N SER A 98 -5.44 2.87 1.26
CA SER A 98 -6.13 3.42 2.45
C SER A 98 -5.36 4.58 3.10
N GLY A 99 -4.02 4.56 3.03
CA GLY A 99 -3.17 5.67 3.47
C GLY A 99 -3.41 6.97 2.71
N ALA A 100 -3.87 6.92 1.45
CA ALA A 100 -4.26 8.11 0.70
C ALA A 100 -5.54 8.75 1.25
N LEU A 101 -6.50 7.93 1.71
CA LEU A 101 -7.71 8.43 2.38
C LEU A 101 -7.34 9.07 3.72
N VAL A 102 -6.43 8.45 4.48
CA VAL A 102 -5.91 9.01 5.74
C VAL A 102 -5.27 10.38 5.50
N ALA A 103 -4.44 10.50 4.47
CA ALA A 103 -3.80 11.77 4.11
C ALA A 103 -4.81 12.82 3.62
N GLY A 104 -5.79 12.42 2.80
CA GLY A 104 -6.76 13.34 2.23
C GLY A 104 -7.80 13.88 3.22
N LEU A 105 -8.08 13.12 4.29
CA LEU A 105 -8.98 13.53 5.37
C LEU A 105 -8.26 14.15 6.57
N ASP A 106 -6.93 14.28 6.52
CA ASP A 106 -6.10 14.58 7.69
C ASP A 106 -6.36 13.64 8.89
N ALA A 107 -6.80 12.40 8.60
CA ALA A 107 -7.23 11.44 9.61
C ALA A 107 -6.09 11.01 10.55
N GLY A 108 -4.83 11.19 10.14
CA GLY A 108 -3.67 10.95 10.98
C GLY A 108 -3.58 11.86 12.22
N LEU A 109 -4.36 12.94 12.28
CA LEU A 109 -4.40 13.91 13.39
C LEU A 109 -5.57 13.68 14.37
N VAL A 110 -6.41 12.67 14.15
CA VAL A 110 -7.61 12.46 14.97
C VAL A 110 -7.24 11.79 16.30
N TYR A 111 -6.64 10.60 16.23
CA TYR A 111 -6.12 9.91 17.41
C TYR A 111 -4.61 9.71 17.29
N ASN A 112 -3.81 10.34 18.16
CA ASN A 112 -2.34 10.28 18.13
C ASN A 112 -1.73 9.44 19.26
N SER A 113 -2.42 8.37 19.64
CA SER A 113 -1.97 7.34 20.58
C SER A 113 -1.92 5.98 19.89
N TRP A 114 -1.11 5.07 20.44
CA TRP A 114 -0.94 3.69 19.98
C TRP A 114 -0.55 2.81 21.19
N PRO A 115 -1.05 1.56 21.32
CA PRO A 115 -1.89 0.82 20.37
C PRO A 115 -3.37 1.25 20.39
N LEU A 116 -3.83 1.84 21.50
CA LEU A 116 -5.20 2.35 21.63
C LEU A 116 -5.41 3.61 20.78
N MET A 117 -6.66 3.88 20.44
CA MET A 117 -7.14 5.17 19.94
C MET A 117 -7.75 5.93 21.13
N ALA A 118 -6.92 6.80 21.73
CA ALA A 118 -7.11 7.37 23.06
C ALA A 118 -7.18 6.28 24.14
N ASP A 119 -8.31 6.15 24.83
CA ASP A 119 -8.57 5.18 25.88
C ASP A 119 -9.21 3.87 25.37
N ARG A 120 -9.42 3.73 24.05
CA ARG A 120 -10.24 2.65 23.46
C ARG A 120 -9.54 1.92 22.32
N TRP A 121 -9.84 0.63 22.19
CA TRP A 121 -9.46 -0.15 21.01
C TRP A 121 -10.29 0.22 19.78
N ILE A 122 -11.58 0.46 19.98
CA ILE A 122 -12.53 0.87 18.94
C ILE A 122 -13.19 2.16 19.41
N PRO A 123 -12.96 3.30 18.73
CA PRO A 123 -13.62 4.56 19.05
C PRO A 123 -15.14 4.47 18.88
N THR A 124 -15.90 5.23 19.66
CA THR A 124 -17.38 5.19 19.62
C THR A 124 -17.97 5.89 18.40
N ASP A 125 -17.19 6.75 17.76
CA ASP A 125 -17.58 7.59 16.63
C ASP A 125 -17.29 6.96 15.26
N ILE A 126 -16.82 5.70 15.19
CA ILE A 126 -16.49 4.99 13.92
C ILE A 126 -17.69 4.83 12.96
N LEU A 127 -18.91 5.05 13.43
CA LEU A 127 -20.13 4.93 12.64
C LEU A 127 -21.04 6.15 12.81
N SER A 128 -20.47 7.31 13.16
CA SER A 128 -21.24 8.53 13.46
C SER A 128 -21.98 9.12 12.25
N GLN A 129 -21.47 8.92 11.03
CA GLN A 129 -22.09 9.46 9.82
C GLN A 129 -23.21 8.56 9.26
N SER A 130 -24.16 9.19 8.57
CA SER A 130 -25.27 8.53 7.86
C SER A 130 -25.24 8.88 6.37
N PRO A 131 -25.46 7.91 5.46
CA PRO A 131 -25.60 6.47 5.71
C PRO A 131 -24.29 5.81 6.18
N LYS A 132 -24.41 4.69 6.92
CA LYS A 132 -23.30 4.06 7.65
C LYS A 132 -22.08 3.70 6.78
N TRP A 133 -22.28 3.33 5.52
CA TRP A 133 -21.21 2.98 4.60
C TRP A 133 -20.24 4.14 4.29
N LYS A 134 -20.69 5.40 4.42
CA LYS A 134 -19.82 6.56 4.21
C LYS A 134 -18.69 6.66 5.23
N ASN A 135 -18.88 6.11 6.44
CA ASN A 135 -17.85 6.20 7.47
C ASN A 135 -16.52 5.59 7.02
N PHE A 136 -16.55 4.49 6.28
CA PHE A 136 -15.35 3.83 5.76
C PHE A 136 -14.53 4.68 4.76
N PHE A 137 -15.07 5.81 4.28
CA PHE A 137 -14.44 6.66 3.27
C PHE A 137 -14.37 8.14 3.65
N GLU A 138 -15.29 8.62 4.48
CA GLU A 138 -15.49 10.05 4.80
C GLU A 138 -15.39 10.36 6.29
N ASN A 139 -15.44 9.34 7.17
CA ASN A 139 -15.23 9.52 8.60
C ASN A 139 -13.74 9.32 8.92
N ALA A 140 -13.07 10.40 9.30
CA ALA A 140 -11.64 10.39 9.60
C ALA A 140 -11.27 9.36 10.68
N THR A 141 -12.09 9.19 11.72
CA THR A 141 -11.86 8.18 12.76
C THR A 141 -11.85 6.77 12.20
N THR A 142 -12.88 6.43 11.40
CA THR A 142 -13.01 5.10 10.80
C THR A 142 -11.90 4.82 9.80
N VAL A 143 -11.59 5.79 8.94
CA VAL A 143 -10.50 5.68 7.96
C VAL A 143 -9.15 5.49 8.66
N GLN A 144 -8.90 6.20 9.76
CA GLN A 144 -7.69 6.02 10.56
C GLN A 144 -7.65 4.62 11.19
N PHE A 145 -8.75 4.16 11.78
CA PHE A 145 -8.88 2.83 12.39
C PHE A 145 -8.64 1.72 11.35
N ASP A 146 -9.32 1.79 10.20
CA ASP A 146 -9.21 0.81 9.12
C ASP A 146 -7.77 0.73 8.59
N HIS A 147 -7.10 1.88 8.44
CA HIS A 147 -5.70 1.92 8.01
C HIS A 147 -4.75 1.26 9.03
N ARG A 148 -4.96 1.50 10.33
CA ARG A 148 -4.19 0.85 11.41
C ARG A 148 -4.37 -0.67 11.35
N LEU A 149 -5.63 -1.13 11.27
CA LEU A 149 -5.95 -2.55 11.17
C LEU A 149 -5.33 -3.20 9.93
N LEU A 150 -5.42 -2.55 8.77
CA LEU A 150 -4.76 -3.03 7.55
C LEU A 150 -3.24 -3.13 7.71
N GLY A 151 -2.61 -2.15 8.36
CA GLY A 151 -1.17 -2.19 8.70
C GLY A 151 -0.78 -3.37 9.58
N GLU A 152 -1.57 -3.65 10.62
CA GLU A 152 -1.39 -4.81 11.50
C GLU A 152 -1.56 -6.13 10.75
N LEU A 153 -2.56 -6.22 9.86
CA LEU A 153 -2.76 -7.39 9.00
C LEU A 153 -1.58 -7.60 8.04
N VAL A 154 -1.02 -6.54 7.46
CA VAL A 154 0.19 -6.63 6.63
C VAL A 154 1.37 -7.15 7.44
N PHE A 155 1.58 -6.64 8.66
CA PHE A 155 2.65 -7.09 9.54
C PHE A 155 2.52 -8.58 9.88
N CYS A 156 1.31 -9.02 10.24
CA CYS A 156 1.02 -10.43 10.50
C CYS A 156 1.22 -11.31 9.26
N ALA A 157 0.77 -10.86 8.09
CA ALA A 157 0.92 -11.60 6.83
C ALA A 157 2.40 -11.72 6.41
N ALA A 158 3.17 -10.64 6.50
CA ALA A 158 4.61 -10.63 6.20
C ALA A 158 5.40 -11.51 7.17
N THR A 159 5.08 -11.45 8.47
CA THR A 159 5.69 -12.31 9.50
C THR A 159 5.36 -13.78 9.24
N GLY A 160 4.09 -14.10 8.97
CA GLY A 160 3.65 -15.45 8.65
C GLY A 160 4.34 -16.02 7.41
N LEU A 161 4.48 -15.21 6.35
CA LEU A 161 5.26 -15.58 5.16
C LEU A 161 6.73 -15.84 5.51
N TRP A 162 7.34 -14.96 6.29
CA TRP A 162 8.74 -15.09 6.68
C TRP A 162 9.00 -16.35 7.50
N VAL A 163 8.16 -16.65 8.49
CA VAL A 163 8.23 -17.89 9.29
C VAL A 163 8.00 -19.12 8.40
N TYR A 164 6.93 -19.11 7.58
CA TYR A 164 6.61 -20.25 6.72
C TYR A 164 7.72 -20.52 5.69
N SER A 165 8.36 -19.47 5.17
CA SER A 165 9.48 -19.58 4.22
C SER A 165 10.69 -20.32 4.78
N ARG A 166 10.90 -20.35 6.12
CA ARG A 166 12.04 -21.03 6.74
C ARG A 166 12.05 -22.55 6.49
N ARG A 167 10.87 -23.12 6.26
CA ARG A 167 10.67 -24.58 6.06
C ARG A 167 10.71 -24.98 4.58
N LEU A 168 10.92 -24.04 3.67
CA LEU A 168 10.79 -24.27 2.23
C LEU A 168 12.16 -24.29 1.52
N PRO A 169 12.33 -25.13 0.49
CA PRO A 169 13.51 -25.13 -0.37
C PRO A 169 13.44 -23.96 -1.37
N LEU A 170 13.62 -22.74 -0.88
CA LEU A 170 13.61 -21.52 -1.69
C LEU A 170 15.01 -21.21 -2.25
N SER A 171 15.07 -20.68 -3.48
CA SER A 171 16.28 -20.13 -4.07
C SER A 171 16.85 -18.98 -3.21
N GLY A 172 18.14 -18.68 -3.34
CA GLY A 172 18.80 -17.61 -2.59
C GLY A 172 18.13 -16.24 -2.80
N ARG A 173 17.73 -15.93 -4.04
CA ARG A 173 17.02 -14.69 -4.39
C ARG A 173 15.63 -14.61 -3.77
N THR A 174 14.84 -15.69 -3.81
CA THR A 174 13.53 -15.73 -3.15
C THR A 174 13.67 -15.57 -1.63
N ARG A 175 14.70 -16.18 -1.03
CA ARG A 175 14.99 -16.07 0.40
C ARG A 175 15.39 -14.66 0.80
N LEU A 176 16.19 -13.99 -0.02
CA LEU A 176 16.53 -12.58 0.15
C LEU A 176 15.27 -11.71 0.06
N ALA A 177 14.45 -11.89 -0.97
CA ALA A 177 13.24 -11.11 -1.17
C ALA A 177 12.26 -11.22 0.00
N VAL A 178 12.05 -12.41 0.57
CA VAL A 178 11.16 -12.57 1.74
C VAL A 178 11.76 -12.00 3.03
N ASN A 179 13.09 -12.06 3.21
CA ASN A 179 13.77 -11.39 4.33
C ASN A 179 13.63 -9.86 4.21
N CYS A 180 13.86 -9.31 3.01
CA CYS A 180 13.69 -7.89 2.73
C CYS A 180 12.25 -7.45 2.95
N LEU A 181 11.26 -8.27 2.54
CA LEU A 181 9.84 -7.94 2.74
C LEU A 181 9.53 -7.79 4.22
N PHE A 182 9.97 -8.75 5.04
CA PHE A 182 9.77 -8.71 6.49
C PHE A 182 10.46 -7.50 7.12
N GLY A 183 11.75 -7.29 6.84
CA GLY A 183 12.50 -6.15 7.38
C GLY A 183 11.91 -4.79 6.97
N ALA A 184 11.56 -4.63 5.70
CA ALA A 184 10.91 -3.40 5.22
C ALA A 184 9.54 -3.18 5.87
N THR A 185 8.77 -4.24 6.11
CA THR A 185 7.47 -4.15 6.79
C THR A 185 7.64 -3.72 8.25
N VAL A 186 8.65 -4.24 8.96
CA VAL A 186 8.97 -3.81 10.34
C VAL A 186 9.31 -2.32 10.37
N LEU A 187 10.20 -1.87 9.47
CA LEU A 187 10.56 -0.45 9.37
C LEU A 187 9.35 0.42 9.03
N GLN A 188 8.49 -0.06 8.14
CA GLN A 188 7.28 0.66 7.73
C GLN A 188 6.30 0.84 8.89
N VAL A 189 6.07 -0.21 9.69
CA VAL A 189 5.20 -0.13 10.88
C VAL A 189 5.77 0.85 11.89
N ALA A 190 7.07 0.76 12.19
CA ALA A 190 7.74 1.68 13.10
C ALA A 190 7.62 3.14 12.63
N LEU A 191 7.82 3.37 11.33
CA LEU A 191 7.69 4.69 10.72
C LEU A 191 6.24 5.21 10.76
N GLY A 192 5.25 4.35 10.54
CA GLY A 192 3.83 4.69 10.65
C GLY A 192 3.42 5.08 12.06
N ILE A 193 3.83 4.29 13.06
CA ILE A 193 3.60 4.60 14.48
C ILE A 193 4.32 5.90 14.87
N THR A 194 5.56 6.11 14.41
CA THR A 194 6.30 7.35 14.70
C THR A 194 5.63 8.57 14.06
N THR A 195 5.18 8.46 12.81
CA THR A 195 4.42 9.51 12.11
C THR A 195 3.16 9.87 12.88
N LEU A 196 2.46 8.86 13.40
CA LEU A 196 1.24 9.01 14.18
C LEU A 196 1.51 9.71 15.52
N LEU A 197 2.47 9.23 16.32
CA LEU A 197 2.75 9.75 17.66
C LEU A 197 3.29 11.19 17.63
N LEU A 198 3.98 11.57 16.55
CA LEU A 198 4.54 12.91 16.38
C LEU A 198 3.61 13.87 15.62
N TYR A 199 2.32 13.56 15.50
CA TYR A 199 1.31 14.42 14.87
C TYR A 199 1.59 14.73 13.39
N VAL A 200 1.93 13.67 12.63
CA VAL A 200 2.08 13.68 11.18
C VAL A 200 3.07 14.74 10.65
N PRO A 201 4.35 14.79 11.11
CA PRO A 201 5.34 15.69 10.53
C PRO A 201 5.53 15.35 9.05
N LYS A 202 5.48 16.37 8.17
CA LYS A 202 5.53 16.17 6.71
C LYS A 202 6.69 15.28 6.23
N PRO A 203 7.94 15.42 6.75
CA PRO A 203 9.02 14.52 6.36
C PRO A 203 8.73 13.05 6.70
N LEU A 204 8.22 12.76 7.89
CA LEU A 204 7.89 11.40 8.32
C LEU A 204 6.72 10.83 7.52
N ALA A 205 5.69 11.62 7.28
CA ALA A 205 4.55 11.21 6.45
C ALA A 205 4.98 10.89 5.01
N ALA A 206 5.86 11.70 4.41
CA ALA A 206 6.41 11.46 3.08
C ALA A 206 7.32 10.23 3.05
N SER A 207 8.16 10.05 4.08
CA SER A 207 8.97 8.84 4.23
C SER A 207 8.08 7.60 4.39
N HIS A 208 6.98 7.69 5.15
CA HIS A 208 6.03 6.59 5.32
C HIS A 208 5.36 6.21 4.00
N GLN A 209 4.93 7.18 3.19
CA GLN A 209 4.39 6.91 1.85
C GLN A 209 5.43 6.25 0.93
N SER A 210 6.68 6.74 0.98
CA SER A 210 7.78 6.17 0.20
C SER A 210 8.13 4.75 0.65
N GLY A 211 8.14 4.49 1.96
CA GLY A 211 8.36 3.15 2.51
C GLY A 211 7.24 2.18 2.14
N ALA A 212 5.98 2.63 2.07
CA ALA A 212 4.88 1.80 1.58
C ALA A 212 5.09 1.36 0.13
N LEU A 213 5.60 2.27 -0.73
CA LEU A 213 6.00 1.92 -2.09
C LEU A 213 7.15 0.91 -2.09
N THR A 214 8.17 1.08 -1.24
CA THR A 214 9.27 0.11 -1.10
C THR A 214 8.78 -1.28 -0.69
N VAL A 215 7.88 -1.39 0.29
CA VAL A 215 7.29 -2.67 0.70
C VAL A 215 6.52 -3.30 -0.45
N LEU A 216 5.74 -2.52 -1.21
CA LEU A 216 5.04 -2.99 -2.40
C LEU A 216 6.02 -3.50 -3.48
N SER A 217 7.09 -2.78 -3.75
CA SER A 217 8.13 -3.17 -4.72
C SER A 217 8.76 -4.51 -4.36
N ILE A 218 9.09 -4.72 -3.07
CA ILE A 218 9.66 -5.98 -2.59
C ILE A 218 8.62 -7.11 -2.67
N ALA A 219 7.34 -6.85 -2.36
CA ALA A 219 6.27 -7.84 -2.49
C ALA A 219 6.03 -8.25 -3.96
N ILE A 220 6.18 -7.31 -4.91
CA ILE A 220 6.16 -7.57 -6.35
C ILE A 220 7.37 -8.40 -6.76
N TRP A 221 8.56 -8.06 -6.26
CA TRP A 221 9.77 -8.84 -6.51
C TRP A 221 9.63 -10.28 -6.00
N LEU A 222 9.21 -10.48 -4.76
CA LEU A 222 8.96 -11.82 -4.21
C LEU A 222 7.91 -12.58 -5.02
N SER A 223 6.82 -11.91 -5.42
CA SER A 223 5.81 -12.51 -6.31
C SER A 223 6.39 -12.92 -7.66
N HIS A 224 7.37 -12.18 -8.18
CA HIS A 224 8.01 -12.45 -9.46
C HIS A 224 8.91 -13.69 -9.38
N GLU A 225 9.69 -13.84 -8.31
CA GLU A 225 10.53 -15.03 -8.09
C GLU A 225 9.72 -16.32 -7.95
N MET A 226 8.45 -16.22 -7.52
CA MET A 226 7.53 -17.34 -7.38
C MET A 226 6.80 -17.72 -8.70
N LYS A 227 7.18 -17.16 -9.85
CA LYS A 227 6.66 -17.62 -11.14
C LYS A 227 7.12 -19.05 -11.39
N LEU A 228 6.16 -19.97 -11.46
CA LEU A 228 6.44 -21.32 -11.94
C LEU A 228 6.76 -21.26 -13.42
N LEU A 229 7.93 -21.76 -13.80
CA LEU A 229 8.22 -22.07 -15.19
C LEU A 229 7.38 -23.29 -15.57
N LYS A 230 6.65 -23.22 -16.68
CA LYS A 230 6.02 -24.41 -17.26
C LYS A 230 7.16 -25.39 -17.57
N ARG A 231 7.11 -26.62 -17.04
CA ARG A 231 7.89 -27.72 -17.63
C ARG A 231 7.44 -27.78 -19.09
N ILE A 232 8.36 -27.50 -20.00
CA ILE A 232 8.20 -27.73 -21.44
C ILE A 232 8.19 -29.24 -21.63
#